data_AF-A0A7J5III6-F1
#
_entry.id   AF-A0A7J5III6-F1
#
_cell.length_a   1.000
_cell.length_b   1.000
_cell.length_c   1.000
_cell.angle_alpha   90.00
_cell.angle_beta   90.00
_cell.angle_gamma   90.00
#
_symmetry.space_group_name_H-M   'P 1'
#
loop_
_entity.id
_entity.type
_entity.pdbx_description
1 polymer ?
#
loop_
_entity_poly.entity_id
_entity_poly.type
_entity_poly.pdbx_seq_one_letter_code
_entity_poly.pdbx_strand_id
1 'polypeptide(L)'
;MAYVNKEVVTFVEADFIYTVICSVLVFCFFNFRKKAKCFAGDVGSVSIAFILLFLIGRLIIETEDFSWIVLLSVYGVDSVLTIIHRLMLHENIGLPHRKHLYQIMANELKIPHVMVSSIYMAVQAIIIIGYIMCLDSGYWYLLCTILLLSLIYVCFMKRYFGLHQSI
;
A
#
# COMPACT_ATOMS: atom_id res chain seq x y z
N MET A 1 11.56 -6.74 -3.09
CA MET A 1 12.33 -7.30 -1.96
C MET A 1 13.28 -8.41 -2.39
N ALA A 2 12.83 -9.58 -2.86
CA ALA A 2 13.77 -10.65 -3.26
C ALA A 2 14.81 -10.19 -4.30
N TYR A 3 14.36 -9.47 -5.34
CA TYR A 3 15.26 -8.85 -6.32
C TYR A 3 16.28 -7.90 -5.67
N VAL A 4 15.78 -6.94 -4.87
CA VAL A 4 16.63 -5.96 -4.16
C VAL A 4 17.65 -6.65 -3.26
N ASN A 5 17.24 -7.70 -2.54
CA ASN A 5 18.12 -8.45 -1.63
C ASN A 5 19.30 -9.14 -2.35
N LYS A 6 19.10 -9.47 -3.63
CA LYS A 6 20.07 -10.21 -4.44
C LYS A 6 20.93 -9.28 -5.30
N GLU A 7 20.32 -8.30 -5.94
CA GLU A 7 20.94 -7.49 -7.00
C GLU A 7 21.35 -6.08 -6.52
N VAL A 8 20.81 -5.58 -5.40
CA VAL A 8 21.11 -4.24 -4.88
C VAL A 8 21.93 -4.32 -3.60
N VAL A 9 21.37 -4.92 -2.54
CA VAL A 9 22.07 -5.12 -1.27
C VAL A 9 21.47 -6.31 -0.55
N THR A 10 22.28 -7.16 0.06
CA THR A 10 21.78 -8.24 0.92
C THR A 10 21.54 -7.69 2.32
N PHE A 11 20.27 -7.59 2.71
CA PHE A 11 19.85 -7.02 4.00
C PHE A 11 19.21 -8.04 4.95
N VAL A 12 18.76 -9.19 4.41
CA VAL A 12 18.25 -10.34 5.16
C VAL A 12 18.58 -11.67 4.46
N GLU A 13 18.42 -12.77 5.18
CA GLU A 13 18.48 -14.12 4.63
C GLU A 13 17.40 -14.32 3.54
N ALA A 14 17.82 -14.83 2.38
CA ALA A 14 16.94 -14.96 1.21
C ALA A 14 15.77 -15.92 1.47
N ASP A 15 16.01 -17.01 2.20
CA ASP A 15 15.01 -18.03 2.54
C ASP A 15 13.84 -17.46 3.34
N PHE A 16 14.10 -16.44 4.18
CA PHE A 16 13.04 -15.72 4.88
C PHE A 16 12.11 -15.00 3.90
N ILE A 17 12.66 -14.28 2.91
CA ILE A 17 11.86 -13.59 1.88
C ILE A 17 11.06 -14.60 1.05
N TYR A 18 11.68 -15.70 0.63
CA TYR A 18 11.00 -16.73 -0.17
C TYR A 18 9.88 -17.42 0.60
N THR A 19 10.08 -17.68 1.89
CA THR A 19 9.05 -18.25 2.77
C THR A 19 7.84 -17.32 2.88
N VAL A 20 8.07 -16.02 3.06
CA VAL A 20 7.00 -15.00 3.10
C VAL A 20 6.27 -14.90 1.75
N ILE A 21 7.00 -14.92 0.63
CA ILE A 21 6.38 -14.93 -0.71
C ILE A 21 5.49 -16.17 -0.87
N CYS A 22 5.99 -17.36 -0.51
CA CYS A 22 5.22 -18.60 -0.62
C CYS A 22 3.95 -18.56 0.24
N SER A 23 4.03 -18.09 1.48
CA SER A 23 2.87 -18.00 2.37
C SER A 23 1.81 -17.04 1.83
N VAL A 24 2.22 -15.87 1.32
CA VAL A 24 1.31 -14.89 0.70
C VAL A 24 0.71 -15.42 -0.60
N LEU A 25 1.47 -16.15 -1.43
CA LEU A 25 0.94 -16.78 -2.65
C LEU A 25 -0.15 -17.81 -2.34
N VAL A 26 0.09 -18.68 -1.36
CA VAL A 26 -0.91 -19.66 -0.89
C VAL A 26 -2.15 -18.93 -0.35
N PHE A 27 -1.97 -17.89 0.47
CA PHE A 27 -3.07 -17.08 0.96
C PHE A 27 -3.87 -16.44 -0.19
N CYS A 28 -3.19 -15.83 -1.16
CA CYS A 28 -3.80 -15.22 -2.34
C CYS A 28 -4.63 -16.22 -3.15
N PHE A 29 -4.22 -17.49 -3.25
CA PHE A 29 -5.02 -18.51 -3.93
C PHE A 29 -6.42 -18.70 -3.32
N PHE A 30 -6.55 -18.55 -2.00
CA PHE A 30 -7.84 -18.62 -1.30
C PHE A 30 -8.55 -17.28 -1.18
N ASN A 31 -7.80 -16.17 -1.12
CA ASN A 31 -8.33 -14.83 -0.89
C ASN A 31 -8.69 -14.07 -2.18
N PHE A 32 -7.83 -14.09 -3.21
CA PHE A 32 -7.96 -13.31 -4.45
C PHE A 32 -9.01 -13.91 -5.40
N ARG A 33 -10.27 -13.81 -4.99
CA ARG A 33 -11.45 -14.37 -5.68
C ARG A 33 -12.61 -13.39 -5.56
N LYS A 34 -13.58 -13.49 -6.48
CA LYS A 34 -14.84 -12.71 -6.39
C LYS A 34 -15.57 -12.94 -5.05
N LYS A 35 -15.44 -14.14 -4.48
CA LYS A 35 -15.84 -14.49 -3.11
C LYS A 35 -14.63 -15.15 -2.43
N ALA A 36 -14.03 -14.46 -1.47
CA ALA A 36 -12.89 -14.97 -0.71
C ALA A 36 -13.30 -16.21 0.09
N LYS A 37 -12.43 -17.23 0.11
CA LYS A 37 -12.62 -18.44 0.93
C LYS A 37 -11.98 -18.31 2.31
N CYS A 38 -10.96 -17.46 2.41
CA CYS A 38 -10.20 -17.21 3.62
C CYS A 38 -9.92 -15.71 3.72
N PHE A 39 -10.06 -15.17 4.93
CA PHE A 39 -9.69 -13.80 5.28
C PHE A 39 -8.45 -13.85 6.15
N ALA A 40 -7.53 -12.88 5.98
CA ALA A 40 -6.33 -12.81 6.81
C ALA A 40 -6.68 -12.60 8.31
N GLY A 41 -7.79 -11.92 8.58
CA GLY A 41 -8.14 -11.44 9.91
C GLY A 41 -7.13 -10.44 10.45
N ASP A 42 -7.29 -10.05 11.71
CA ASP A 42 -6.37 -9.11 12.37
C ASP A 42 -4.98 -9.72 12.55
N VAL A 43 -4.91 -11.00 12.95
CA VAL A 43 -3.63 -11.70 13.12
C VAL A 43 -2.82 -11.73 11.83
N GLY A 44 -3.43 -12.11 10.71
CA GLY A 44 -2.72 -12.18 9.43
C GLY A 44 -2.31 -10.81 8.90
N SER A 45 -3.21 -9.83 8.95
CA SER A 45 -2.92 -8.47 8.46
C SER A 45 -1.83 -7.77 9.28
N VAL A 46 -1.90 -7.84 10.61
CA VAL A 46 -0.86 -7.28 11.51
C VAL A 46 0.47 -7.99 11.29
N SER A 47 0.48 -9.31 11.14
CA SER A 47 1.71 -10.07 10.89
C SER A 47 2.38 -9.66 9.58
N ILE A 48 1.61 -9.53 8.49
CA ILE A 48 2.12 -9.08 7.18
C ILE A 48 2.70 -7.66 7.30
N ALA A 49 2.01 -6.76 8.00
CA ALA A 49 2.49 -5.40 8.20
C ALA A 49 3.83 -5.36 8.96
N PHE A 50 3.95 -6.13 10.05
CA PHE A 50 5.21 -6.22 10.81
C PHE A 50 6.36 -6.79 9.97
N ILE A 51 6.12 -7.85 9.20
CA ILE A 51 7.14 -8.45 8.33
C ILE A 51 7.58 -7.43 7.26
N LEU A 52 6.64 -6.72 6.63
CA LEU A 52 6.97 -5.69 5.63
C LEU A 52 7.77 -4.54 6.24
N LEU A 53 7.35 -4.02 7.40
CA LEU A 53 8.07 -2.96 8.11
C LEU A 53 9.47 -3.40 8.53
N PHE A 54 9.63 -4.64 9.00
CA PHE A 54 10.94 -5.21 9.32
C PHE A 54 11.84 -5.27 8.08
N LEU A 55 11.35 -5.81 6.96
CA LEU A 55 12.11 -5.92 5.72
C LEU A 55 12.52 -4.54 5.17
N ILE A 56 11.59 -3.58 5.15
CA ILE A 56 11.86 -2.22 4.68
C ILE A 56 12.81 -1.50 5.65
N GLY A 57 12.60 -1.64 6.95
CA GLY A 57 13.47 -1.04 7.97
C GLY A 57 14.90 -1.56 7.87
N ARG A 58 15.08 -2.89 7.73
CA ARG A 58 16.40 -3.48 7.49
C ARG A 58 17.02 -2.96 6.19
N LEU A 59 16.25 -2.87 5.11
CA LEU A 59 16.72 -2.32 3.85
C LEU A 59 17.21 -0.87 4.01
N ILE A 60 16.42 0.00 4.66
CA ILE A 60 16.78 1.40 4.91
C ILE A 60 18.06 1.51 5.75
N ILE A 61 18.22 0.69 6.79
CA ILE A 61 19.40 0.69 7.64
C ILE A 61 20.64 0.27 6.84
N GLU A 62 20.54 -0.80 6.05
CA GLU A 62 21.69 -1.33 5.30
C GLU A 62 22.07 -0.45 4.10
N THR A 63 21.12 0.26 3.49
CA THR A 63 21.43 1.21 2.40
C THR A 63 21.70 2.64 2.89
N GLU A 64 21.45 2.93 4.16
CA GLU A 64 21.42 4.28 4.73
C GLU A 64 20.53 5.27 3.94
N ASP A 65 19.48 4.75 3.29
CA ASP A 65 18.62 5.52 2.39
C ASP A 65 17.15 5.38 2.80
N PHE A 66 16.55 6.50 3.24
CA PHE A 66 15.16 6.52 3.65
C PHE A 66 14.19 6.48 2.45
N SER A 67 14.66 6.72 1.24
CA SER A 67 13.81 6.80 0.05
C SER A 67 13.10 5.48 -0.29
N TRP A 68 13.60 4.34 0.23
CA TRP A 68 12.94 3.02 0.16
C TRP A 68 11.55 2.98 0.80
N ILE A 69 11.16 3.98 1.60
CA ILE A 69 9.78 4.13 2.09
C ILE A 69 8.75 4.24 0.94
N VAL A 70 9.21 4.56 -0.29
CA VAL A 70 8.39 4.53 -1.52
C VAL A 70 7.69 3.18 -1.74
N LEU A 71 8.25 2.07 -1.22
CA LEU A 71 7.64 0.74 -1.28
C LEU A 71 6.30 0.66 -0.53
N LEU A 72 6.02 1.61 0.38
CA LEU A 72 4.75 1.76 1.09
C LEU A 72 3.89 2.92 0.57
N SER A 73 4.33 3.63 -0.47
CA SER A 73 3.74 4.92 -0.87
C SER A 73 2.25 4.84 -1.19
N VAL A 74 1.76 3.83 -1.91
CA VAL A 74 0.33 3.74 -2.27
C VAL A 74 -0.55 3.62 -1.03
N TYR A 75 -0.19 2.72 -0.11
CA TYR A 75 -0.95 2.50 1.12
C TYR A 75 -0.75 3.65 2.13
N GLY A 76 0.48 4.15 2.24
CA GLY A 76 0.85 5.24 3.13
C GLY A 76 0.13 6.54 2.79
N VAL A 77 0.11 6.91 1.51
CA VAL A 77 -0.57 8.14 1.05
C VAL A 77 -2.08 8.05 1.26
N ASP A 78 -2.73 6.94 0.88
CA ASP A 78 -4.17 6.74 1.12
C ASP A 78 -4.50 6.84 2.62
N SER A 79 -3.72 6.18 3.47
CA SER A 79 -3.93 6.19 4.91
C SER A 79 -3.75 7.57 5.54
N VAL A 80 -2.63 8.25 5.24
CA VAL A 80 -2.31 9.56 5.80
C VAL A 80 -3.29 10.62 5.32
N LEU A 81 -3.60 10.67 4.03
CA LEU A 81 -4.56 11.64 3.49
C LEU A 81 -5.98 11.38 3.98
N THR A 82 -6.37 10.13 4.21
CA THR A 82 -7.66 9.81 4.83
C THR A 82 -7.73 10.35 6.26
N ILE A 83 -6.66 10.19 7.06
CA ILE A 83 -6.60 10.73 8.42
C ILE A 83 -6.65 12.26 8.41
N ILE A 84 -5.84 12.91 7.57
CA ILE A 84 -5.84 14.38 7.42
C ILE A 84 -7.23 14.89 7.03
N HIS A 85 -7.89 14.22 6.09
CA HIS A 85 -9.21 14.61 5.66
C HIS A 85 -10.25 14.49 6.78
N ARG A 86 -10.19 13.44 7.60
CA ARG A 86 -11.06 13.28 8.78
C ARG A 86 -10.81 14.34 9.84
N LEU A 87 -9.55 14.69 10.06
CA LEU A 87 -9.15 15.80 10.94
C LEU A 87 -9.75 17.13 10.48
N MET A 88 -9.70 17.42 9.17
CA MET A 88 -10.30 18.64 8.59
C MET A 88 -11.82 18.67 8.77
N LEU A 89 -12.47 17.50 8.68
CA LEU A 89 -13.90 17.34 8.93
C LEU A 89 -14.27 17.31 10.43
N HIS A 90 -13.30 17.47 11.32
CA HIS A 90 -13.47 17.43 12.78
C HIS A 90 -14.11 16.13 13.29
N GLU A 91 -13.87 15.01 12.60
CA GLU A 91 -14.35 13.71 13.03
C GLU A 91 -13.46 13.11 14.11
N ASN A 92 -14.04 12.32 15.01
CA ASN A 92 -13.26 11.59 16.00
C ASN A 92 -12.44 10.47 15.33
N ILE A 93 -11.13 10.67 15.22
CA ILE A 93 -10.19 9.76 14.54
C ILE A 93 -10.23 8.35 15.14
N GLY A 94 -10.46 8.24 16.45
CA GLY A 94 -10.49 6.97 17.17
C GLY A 94 -11.71 6.09 16.89
N LEU A 95 -12.74 6.63 16.22
CA LEU A 95 -13.89 5.84 15.80
C LEU A 95 -13.62 5.13 14.46
N PRO A 96 -14.14 3.89 14.28
CA PRO A 96 -14.06 3.18 13.00
C PRO A 96 -14.64 4.02 11.85
N HIS A 97 -13.95 4.05 10.72
CA HIS A 97 -14.38 4.77 9.52
C HIS A 97 -14.24 3.89 8.28
N ARG A 98 -14.97 4.27 7.22
CA ARG A 98 -14.99 3.57 5.93
C ARG A 98 -14.58 4.47 4.76
N LYS A 99 -13.71 5.45 5.04
CA LYS A 99 -13.36 6.55 4.13
C LYS A 99 -12.09 6.34 3.31
N HIS A 100 -11.43 5.20 3.47
CA HIS A 100 -10.28 4.91 2.63
C HIS A 100 -10.70 4.78 1.17
N LEU A 101 -9.81 5.19 0.26
CA LEU A 101 -10.09 5.23 -1.16
C LEU A 101 -10.58 3.87 -1.69
N TYR A 102 -9.96 2.77 -1.26
CA TYR A 102 -10.37 1.42 -1.64
C TYR A 102 -11.78 1.05 -1.14
N GLN A 103 -12.19 1.54 0.04
CA GLN A 103 -13.50 1.27 0.63
C GLN A 103 -14.58 2.02 -0.13
N ILE A 104 -14.30 3.27 -0.52
CA ILE A 104 -15.21 4.07 -1.35
C ILE A 104 -15.39 3.38 -2.70
N MET A 105 -14.31 2.95 -3.35
CA MET A 105 -14.42 2.23 -4.63
C MET A 105 -15.21 0.92 -4.52
N ALA A 106 -14.96 0.13 -3.48
CA ALA A 106 -15.60 -1.17 -3.37
C ALA A 106 -17.07 -1.08 -2.91
N ASN A 107 -17.37 -0.21 -1.93
CA ASN A 107 -18.70 -0.14 -1.31
C ASN A 107 -19.62 0.83 -2.05
N GLU A 108 -19.15 2.05 -2.33
CA GLU A 108 -19.98 3.11 -2.91
C GLU A 108 -20.06 2.98 -4.43
N LEU A 109 -18.92 2.79 -5.10
CA LEU A 109 -18.88 2.59 -6.55
C LEU A 109 -19.21 1.15 -6.96
N LYS A 110 -19.43 0.25 -5.99
CA LYS A 110 -19.76 -1.18 -6.20
C LYS A 110 -18.75 -1.89 -7.12
N ILE A 111 -17.51 -1.40 -7.15
CA ILE A 111 -16.44 -2.01 -7.94
C ILE A 111 -16.06 -3.33 -7.25
N PRO A 112 -15.96 -4.46 -7.97
CA PRO A 112 -15.54 -5.72 -7.38
C PRO A 112 -14.19 -5.58 -6.66
N HIS A 113 -14.09 -6.06 -5.42
CA HIS A 113 -12.85 -5.96 -4.63
C HIS A 113 -11.61 -6.47 -5.37
N VAL A 114 -11.74 -7.54 -6.16
CA VAL A 114 -10.64 -8.08 -6.99
C VAL A 114 -10.13 -7.03 -7.98
N MET A 115 -11.02 -6.23 -8.58
CA MET A 115 -10.64 -5.16 -9.50
C MET A 115 -9.95 -4.02 -8.75
N VAL A 116 -10.47 -3.61 -7.59
CA VAL A 116 -9.83 -2.60 -6.74
C VAL A 116 -8.42 -3.04 -6.33
N SER A 117 -8.28 -4.27 -5.81
CA SER A 117 -6.98 -4.84 -5.42
C SER A 117 -6.02 -4.95 -6.61
N SER A 118 -6.51 -5.29 -7.80
CA SER A 118 -5.70 -5.34 -9.03
C SER A 118 -5.15 -3.97 -9.41
N ILE A 119 -5.96 -2.91 -9.28
CA ILE A 119 -5.54 -1.52 -9.54
C ILE A 119 -4.43 -1.13 -8.57
N TYR A 120 -4.62 -1.34 -7.26
CA TYR A 120 -3.60 -1.04 -6.24
C TYR A 120 -2.30 -1.81 -6.51
N MET A 121 -2.40 -3.10 -6.85
CA MET A 121 -1.25 -3.94 -7.20
C MET A 121 -0.50 -3.38 -8.42
N ALA A 122 -1.22 -3.02 -9.49
CA ALA A 122 -0.62 -2.48 -10.70
C ALA A 122 0.07 -1.13 -10.45
N VAL A 123 -0.60 -0.22 -9.74
CA VAL A 123 -0.04 1.10 -9.39
C VAL A 123 1.22 0.94 -8.53
N GLN A 124 1.16 0.10 -7.50
CA GLN A 124 2.31 -0.15 -6.63
C GLN A 124 3.47 -0.81 -7.40
N ALA A 125 3.19 -1.74 -8.31
CA ALA A 125 4.21 -2.37 -9.16
C ALA A 125 4.88 -1.37 -10.10
N ILE A 126 4.11 -0.49 -10.75
CA ILE A 126 4.65 0.56 -11.63
C ILE A 126 5.56 1.50 -10.84
N ILE A 127 5.12 1.92 -9.64
CA ILE A 127 5.92 2.79 -8.77
C ILE A 127 7.24 2.12 -8.38
N ILE A 128 7.21 0.83 -8.00
CA ILE A 128 8.40 0.07 -7.62
C ILE A 128 9.36 -0.07 -8.80
N ILE A 129 8.86 -0.42 -9.97
CA ILE A 129 9.68 -0.57 -11.18
C ILE A 129 10.34 0.76 -11.53
N GLY A 130 9.57 1.85 -11.57
CA GLY A 130 10.12 3.18 -11.86
C GLY A 130 11.13 3.64 -10.82
N TYR A 131 10.94 3.31 -9.54
CA TYR A 131 11.91 3.63 -8.50
C TYR A 131 13.23 2.86 -8.68
N ILE A 132 13.16 1.56 -8.98
CA ILE A 132 14.35 0.73 -9.26
C ILE A 132 15.12 1.26 -10.48
N MET A 133 14.42 1.82 -11.47
CA MET A 133 15.06 2.46 -12.63
C MET A 133 15.70 3.83 -12.31
N CYS A 134 15.29 4.47 -11.21
CA CYS A 134 15.67 5.82 -10.83
C CYS A 134 16.36 5.88 -9.45
N LEU A 135 17.12 4.84 -9.08
CA LEU A 135 17.76 4.74 -7.77
C LEU A 135 18.70 5.92 -7.46
N ASP A 136 19.41 6.44 -8.47
CA ASP A 136 20.32 7.59 -8.32
C ASP A 136 19.59 8.88 -7.88
N SER A 137 18.27 8.96 -8.09
CA SER A 137 17.42 10.10 -7.74
C SER A 137 16.25 9.69 -6.83
N GLY A 138 16.50 8.74 -5.93
CA GLY A 138 15.46 8.11 -5.09
C GLY A 138 14.57 9.11 -4.33
N TYR A 139 15.15 10.15 -3.71
CA TYR A 139 14.38 11.17 -2.98
C TYR A 139 13.47 12.01 -3.88
N TRP A 140 13.94 12.39 -5.07
CA TRP A 140 13.11 13.12 -6.04
C TRP A 140 11.98 12.24 -6.55
N TYR A 141 12.26 10.96 -6.85
CA TYR A 141 11.25 10.01 -7.26
C TYR A 141 10.19 9.80 -6.17
N LEU A 142 10.61 9.68 -4.90
CA LEU A 142 9.71 9.58 -3.76
C LEU A 142 8.80 10.82 -3.66
N LEU A 143 9.38 12.02 -3.75
CA LEU A 143 8.62 13.28 -3.70
C LEU A 143 7.59 13.35 -4.84
N CYS A 144 8.00 13.10 -6.07
CA CYS A 144 7.11 13.08 -7.23
C CYS A 144 5.98 12.05 -7.07
N THR A 145 6.31 10.86 -6.56
CA THR A 145 5.32 9.79 -6.32
C THR A 145 4.29 10.22 -5.29
N ILE A 146 4.72 10.79 -4.15
CA ILE A 146 3.81 11.28 -3.10
C ILE A 146 2.90 12.38 -3.65
N LEU A 147 3.46 13.35 -4.38
CA LEU A 147 2.68 14.45 -4.97
C LEU A 147 1.65 13.94 -5.99
N LEU A 148 2.06 13.03 -6.87
CA LEU A 148 1.18 12.43 -7.88
C LEU A 148 0.03 11.65 -7.22
N LEU A 149 0.34 10.77 -6.28
CA LEU A 149 -0.68 9.99 -5.56
C LEU A 149 -1.61 10.90 -4.76
N SER A 150 -1.08 11.96 -4.14
CA SER A 150 -1.88 12.94 -3.40
C SER A 150 -2.83 13.69 -4.31
N LEU A 151 -2.38 14.10 -5.49
CA LEU A 151 -3.21 14.75 -6.50
C LEU A 151 -4.34 13.81 -6.96
N ILE A 152 -4.02 12.55 -7.27
CA ILE A 152 -5.00 11.53 -7.65
C ILE A 152 -6.04 11.36 -6.53
N TYR A 153 -5.60 11.24 -5.27
CA TYR A 153 -6.48 11.13 -4.12
C TYR A 153 -7.42 12.34 -4.00
N VAL A 154 -6.90 13.56 -4.04
CA VAL A 154 -7.71 14.79 -3.94
C VAL A 154 -8.71 14.90 -5.10
N CYS A 155 -8.28 14.62 -6.34
CA CYS A 155 -9.16 14.60 -7.50
C CYS A 155 -10.28 13.56 -7.36
N PHE A 156 -9.95 12.36 -6.87
CA PHE A 156 -10.92 11.30 -6.64
C PHE A 156 -11.92 11.72 -5.55
N MET A 157 -11.43 12.19 -4.40
CA MET A 157 -12.26 12.61 -3.29
C MET A 157 -13.17 13.76 -3.70
N LYS A 158 -12.66 14.78 -4.40
CA LYS A 158 -13.50 15.88 -4.89
C LYS A 158 -14.65 15.40 -5.77
N ARG A 159 -14.45 14.35 -6.57
CA ARG A 159 -15.46 13.81 -7.49
C ARG A 159 -16.47 12.90 -6.80
N TYR A 160 -16.03 12.10 -5.83
CA TYR A 160 -16.84 11.01 -5.27
C TYR A 160 -17.24 11.20 -3.81
N PHE A 161 -16.72 12.22 -3.11
CA PHE A 161 -17.04 12.44 -1.71
C PHE A 161 -18.50 12.84 -1.46
N GLY A 162 -19.14 13.52 -2.43
CA GLY A 162 -20.56 13.85 -2.33
C GLY A 162 -21.50 12.63 -2.23
N LEU A 163 -21.08 11.47 -2.73
CA LEU A 163 -21.85 10.22 -2.56
C LEU A 163 -21.82 9.74 -1.10
N HIS A 164 -20.73 10.00 -0.38
CA HIS A 164 -20.53 9.50 0.98
C HIS A 164 -21.20 10.37 2.06
N GLN A 165 -21.57 11.62 1.74
CA GLN A 165 -22.35 12.49 2.64
C GLN A 165 -23.87 12.20 2.60
N SER A 166 -24.33 11.37 1.65
CA SER A 166 -25.76 11.10 1.42
C SER A 166 -26.32 9.88 2.16
N ILE A 167 -25.56 9.33 3.11
CA ILE A 167 -25.92 8.21 4.00
C ILE A 167 -25.65 8.65 5.43
#